data_AF-A0A7L4QPN1-F1
#
_entry.id   AF-A0A7L4QPN1-F1
#
_cell.length_a   1.000
_cell.length_b   1.000
_cell.length_c   1.000
_cell.angle_alpha   90.00
_cell.angle_beta   90.00
_cell.angle_gamma   90.00
#
_symmetry.space_group_name_H-M   'P 1'
#
loop_
_entity.id
_entity.type
_entity.pdbx_description
1 polymer ?
#
loop_
_entity_poly.entity_id
_entity_poly.type
_entity_poly.pdbx_seq_one_letter_code
_entity_poly.pdbx_strand_id
1 'polypeptide(L)'
;MDEIETGFKKLADRIREREGEKGTLSEEVRKKEAVLLSRMARTAKPLIPTIGMNMLERGKQDTKGELYDTVFSRKKMIVLGKTDPAEFRPDDLTKKVDDQFCVLSENGKIYEIMYSFDGFLVDSYWNEISPDEAMSRYGAEILFMLYHSLHDYLKGQDELISALKVTLDFISGREKK
;
A
#
# COMPACT_ATOMS: atom_id res chain seq x y z
N MET A 1 -24.23 7.84 -7.95
CA MET A 1 -22.76 8.01 -7.97
C MET A 1 -22.36 8.21 -6.52
N ASP A 2 -21.60 7.27 -5.99
CA ASP A 2 -21.38 7.13 -4.54
C ASP A 2 -20.51 8.29 -4.01
N GLU A 3 -20.70 8.72 -2.77
CA GLU A 3 -19.86 9.78 -2.16
C GLU A 3 -18.38 9.38 -2.13
N ILE A 4 -18.15 8.06 -2.00
CA ILE A 4 -16.84 7.40 -2.08
C ILE A 4 -16.20 7.60 -3.46
N GLU A 5 -16.97 7.42 -4.52
CA GLU A 5 -16.53 7.53 -5.92
C GLU A 5 -16.26 8.99 -6.31
N THR A 6 -17.05 9.92 -5.78
CA THR A 6 -16.82 11.37 -5.92
C THR A 6 -15.56 11.80 -5.17
N GLY A 7 -15.34 11.26 -3.97
CA GLY A 7 -14.11 11.46 -3.19
C GLY A 7 -12.87 10.93 -3.92
N PHE A 8 -12.98 9.75 -4.53
CA PHE A 8 -11.92 9.15 -5.35
C PHE A 8 -11.53 10.04 -6.52
N LYS A 9 -12.53 10.50 -7.28
CA LYS A 9 -12.31 11.32 -8.47
C LYS A 9 -11.61 12.62 -8.09
N LYS A 10 -12.05 13.28 -7.01
CA LYS A 10 -11.37 14.48 -6.47
C LYS A 10 -9.94 14.21 -6.00
N LEU A 11 -9.68 13.05 -5.38
CA LEU A 11 -8.32 12.70 -4.94
C LEU A 11 -7.41 12.45 -6.15
N ALA A 12 -7.88 11.67 -7.12
CA ALA A 12 -7.17 11.33 -8.33
C ALA A 12 -6.91 12.56 -9.23
N ASP A 13 -7.90 13.45 -9.37
CA ASP A 13 -7.77 14.68 -10.14
C ASP A 13 -6.78 15.64 -9.45
N ARG A 14 -6.81 15.72 -8.11
CA ARG A 14 -5.86 16.54 -7.34
C ARG A 14 -4.43 16.01 -7.39
N ILE A 15 -4.24 14.69 -7.44
CA ILE A 15 -2.92 14.07 -7.63
C ILE A 15 -2.42 14.39 -9.05
N ARG A 16 -3.26 14.22 -10.08
CA ARG A 16 -2.92 14.52 -11.48
C ARG A 16 -2.59 15.99 -11.76
N GLU A 17 -3.35 16.93 -11.18
CA GLU A 17 -3.05 18.36 -11.32
C GLU A 17 -1.70 18.73 -10.69
N ARG A 18 -1.27 18.01 -9.65
CA ARG A 18 -0.07 18.32 -8.85
C ARG A 18 1.19 17.62 -9.33
N GLU A 19 1.08 16.53 -10.08
CA GLU A 19 2.20 15.91 -10.80
C GLU A 19 2.80 16.84 -11.88
N GLY A 20 2.02 17.84 -12.36
CA GLY A 20 2.49 18.89 -13.27
C GLY A 20 3.35 19.98 -12.61
N GLU A 21 3.26 20.11 -11.28
CA GLU A 21 4.01 21.10 -10.47
C GLU A 21 5.13 20.40 -9.68
N LYS A 22 5.91 19.54 -10.35
CA LYS A 22 7.09 18.87 -9.78
C LYS A 22 8.20 19.88 -9.44
N GLY A 23 8.01 20.60 -8.35
CA GLY A 23 8.97 21.57 -7.83
C GLY A 23 8.34 22.36 -6.71
N THR A 24 8.61 21.96 -5.46
CA THR A 24 8.25 22.66 -4.21
C THR A 24 6.80 22.57 -3.73
N LEU A 25 6.35 21.35 -3.41
CA LEU A 25 5.29 21.20 -2.40
C LEU A 25 5.77 21.80 -1.08
N SER A 26 4.99 22.71 -0.48
CA SER A 26 5.35 23.28 0.82
C SER A 26 5.43 22.20 1.90
N GLU A 27 6.33 22.36 2.87
CA GLU A 27 6.46 21.41 3.99
C GLU A 27 5.12 21.15 4.70
N GLU A 28 4.24 22.16 4.75
CA GLU A 28 2.91 22.02 5.34
C GLU A 28 2.02 21.05 4.57
N VAL A 29 2.11 21.01 3.24
CA VAL A 29 1.33 20.08 2.43
C VAL A 29 1.85 18.66 2.65
N ARG A 30 3.18 18.47 2.65
CA ARG A 30 3.80 17.17 2.92
C ARG A 30 3.41 16.63 4.29
N LYS A 31 3.45 17.46 5.33
CA LYS A 31 3.01 17.07 6.69
C LYS A 31 1.54 16.65 6.72
N LYS A 32 0.66 17.38 6.02
CA LYS A 32 -0.77 17.03 5.94
C LYS A 32 -0.98 15.69 5.24
N GLU A 33 -0.22 15.41 4.18
CA GLU A 33 -0.28 14.15 3.44
C GLU A 33 0.25 12.96 4.26
N ALA A 34 1.36 13.14 4.99
CA ALA A 34 1.87 12.13 5.92
C ALA A 34 0.85 11.80 7.04
N VAL A 35 0.18 12.82 7.58
CA VAL A 35 -0.91 12.64 8.56
C VAL A 35 -2.09 11.89 7.93
N LEU A 36 -2.44 12.19 6.68
CA LEU A 36 -3.49 11.48 5.95
C LEU A 36 -3.12 10.00 5.76
N LEU A 37 -1.90 9.71 5.30
CA LEU A 37 -1.39 8.34 5.15
C LEU A 37 -1.48 7.57 6.47
N SER A 38 -1.06 8.18 7.58
CA SER A 38 -1.17 7.59 8.92
C SER A 38 -2.61 7.27 9.32
N ARG A 39 -3.57 8.14 8.98
CA ARG A 39 -4.99 7.90 9.24
C ARG A 39 -5.52 6.76 8.37
N MET A 40 -5.22 6.77 7.08
CA MET A 40 -5.63 5.70 6.15
C MET A 40 -5.04 4.35 6.54
N ALA A 41 -3.77 4.30 6.94
CA ALA A 41 -3.12 3.09 7.41
C ALA A 41 -3.81 2.49 8.65
N ARG A 42 -4.21 3.34 9.61
CA ARG A 42 -4.99 2.91 10.79
C ARG A 42 -6.36 2.36 10.42
N THR A 43 -7.05 2.98 9.48
CA THR A 43 -8.36 2.52 8.99
C THR A 43 -8.23 1.21 8.20
N ALA A 44 -7.18 1.07 7.40
CA ALA A 44 -6.92 -0.11 6.58
C ALA A 44 -6.46 -1.32 7.39
N LYS A 45 -5.73 -1.09 8.50
CA LYS A 45 -5.15 -2.13 9.36
C LYS A 45 -6.03 -3.38 9.56
N PRO A 46 -7.30 -3.28 10.01
CA PRO A 46 -8.15 -4.45 10.23
C PRO A 46 -8.51 -5.23 8.96
N LEU A 47 -8.36 -4.64 7.78
CA LEU A 47 -8.71 -5.24 6.49
C LEU A 47 -7.52 -5.99 5.86
N ILE A 48 -6.28 -5.63 6.21
CA ILE A 48 -5.06 -6.19 5.61
C ILE A 48 -4.96 -7.71 5.74
N PRO A 49 -5.37 -8.37 6.85
CA PRO A 49 -5.37 -9.84 6.90
C PRO A 49 -6.24 -10.49 5.80
N THR A 50 -7.27 -9.79 5.34
CA THR A 50 -8.17 -10.25 4.28
C THR A 50 -7.61 -9.93 2.90
N ILE A 51 -7.17 -8.68 2.68
CA ILE A 51 -6.87 -8.17 1.33
C ILE A 51 -5.38 -8.14 0.98
N GLY A 52 -4.51 -8.26 1.97
CA GLY A 52 -3.07 -8.27 1.80
C GLY A 52 -2.52 -9.63 1.37
N MET A 53 -1.29 -9.60 0.88
CA MET A 53 -0.51 -10.76 0.44
C MET A 53 0.69 -11.01 1.36
N ASN A 54 1.15 -12.26 1.37
CA ASN A 54 2.39 -12.62 2.07
C ASN A 54 3.58 -12.30 1.16
N MET A 55 4.46 -11.40 1.61
CA MET A 55 5.64 -11.00 0.85
C MET A 55 6.73 -12.07 0.95
N LEU A 56 7.55 -12.23 -0.09
CA LEU A 56 8.68 -13.17 -0.06
C LEU A 56 9.72 -12.69 0.97
N GLU A 57 10.14 -13.56 1.88
CA GLU A 57 11.28 -13.28 2.76
C GLU A 57 12.57 -13.80 2.12
N ARG A 58 12.51 -15.02 1.58
CA ARG A 58 13.63 -15.70 0.94
C ARG A 58 13.15 -16.77 -0.04
N GLY A 59 13.89 -17.02 -1.10
CA GLY A 59 13.70 -18.15 -2.01
C GLY A 59 14.96 -18.44 -2.82
N LYS A 60 15.07 -19.64 -3.35
CA LYS A 60 16.12 -19.97 -4.33
C LYS A 60 15.56 -19.81 -5.73
N GLN A 61 16.40 -19.41 -6.67
CA GLN A 61 16.03 -19.28 -8.08
C GLN A 61 16.75 -20.35 -8.89
N ASP A 62 16.03 -21.03 -9.77
CA ASP A 62 16.61 -22.01 -10.67
C ASP A 62 17.20 -21.36 -11.93
N THR A 63 17.78 -22.16 -12.82
CA THR A 63 18.38 -21.66 -14.08
C THR A 63 17.36 -21.09 -15.07
N LYS A 64 16.06 -21.31 -14.84
CA LYS A 64 14.96 -20.78 -15.66
C LYS A 64 14.36 -19.50 -15.07
N GLY A 65 14.78 -19.11 -13.86
CA GLY A 65 14.24 -17.97 -13.14
C GLY A 65 13.06 -18.29 -12.23
N GLU A 66 12.72 -19.56 -12.05
CA GLU A 66 11.62 -19.97 -11.18
C GLU A 66 12.08 -20.05 -9.73
N LEU A 67 11.25 -19.53 -8.82
CA LEU A 67 11.52 -19.57 -7.39
C LEU A 67 11.07 -20.90 -6.77
N TYR A 68 11.93 -21.48 -5.95
CA TYR A 68 11.67 -22.69 -5.15
C TYR A 68 12.24 -22.53 -3.74
N ASP A 69 11.87 -23.44 -2.83
CA ASP A 69 12.29 -23.38 -1.41
C ASP A 69 11.97 -22.01 -0.79
N THR A 70 10.74 -21.54 -1.05
CA THR A 70 10.30 -20.19 -0.70
C THR A 70 9.82 -20.10 0.75
N VAL A 71 10.21 -19.00 1.38
CA VAL A 71 9.75 -18.58 2.70
C VAL A 71 9.04 -17.26 2.51
N PHE A 72 7.76 -17.22 2.86
CA PHE A 72 6.95 -16.01 2.84
C PHE A 72 6.72 -15.48 4.24
N SER A 73 6.60 -14.17 4.35
CA SER A 73 6.29 -13.53 5.62
C SER A 73 4.94 -13.98 6.13
N ARG A 74 4.86 -14.21 7.45
CA ARG A 74 3.59 -14.53 8.11
C ARG A 74 2.61 -13.37 8.11
N LYS A 75 3.14 -12.14 8.11
CA LYS A 75 2.35 -10.93 8.10
C LYS A 75 1.88 -10.64 6.69
N LYS A 76 0.60 -10.30 6.52
CA LYS A 76 0.10 -9.80 5.24
C LYS A 76 0.38 -8.33 5.05
N MET A 77 0.51 -7.94 3.78
CA MET A 77 0.83 -6.59 3.35
C MET A 77 0.07 -6.17 2.10
N ILE A 78 -0.17 -4.88 2.00
CA ILE A 78 -0.61 -4.22 0.77
C ILE A 78 0.60 -3.51 0.17
N VAL A 79 0.89 -3.78 -1.11
CA VAL A 79 1.92 -3.04 -1.84
C VAL A 79 1.37 -1.66 -2.20
N LEU A 80 2.07 -0.62 -1.74
CA LEU A 80 1.66 0.77 -1.94
C LEU A 80 2.39 1.43 -3.10
N GLY A 81 3.61 1.00 -3.42
CA GLY A 81 4.38 1.60 -4.49
C GLY A 81 5.71 0.90 -4.73
N LYS A 82 6.26 1.16 -5.90
CA LYS A 82 7.62 0.78 -6.30
C LYS A 82 8.42 2.06 -6.54
N THR A 83 9.71 2.01 -6.28
CA THR A 83 10.64 3.09 -6.59
C THR A 83 11.86 2.55 -7.32
N ASP A 84 12.72 3.45 -7.80
CA ASP A 84 14.04 3.09 -8.26
C ASP A 84 14.84 2.52 -7.08
N PRO A 85 15.33 1.26 -7.15
CA PRO A 85 16.02 0.64 -6.04
C PRO A 85 17.25 1.42 -5.61
N ALA A 86 17.49 1.47 -4.29
CA ALA A 86 18.77 1.92 -3.76
C ALA A 86 19.90 1.05 -4.30
N GLU A 87 21.11 1.61 -4.42
CA GLU A 87 22.22 0.86 -4.99
C GLU A 87 22.58 -0.38 -4.14
N PHE A 88 22.53 -0.24 -2.82
CA PHE A 88 22.86 -1.31 -1.87
C PHE A 88 21.91 -1.33 -0.67
N ARG A 89 21.80 -2.50 -0.03
CA ARG A 89 21.01 -2.65 1.19
C ARG A 89 21.64 -1.90 2.36
N PRO A 90 20.83 -1.26 3.23
CA PRO A 90 21.32 -0.59 4.43
C PRO A 90 21.97 -1.51 5.46
N ASP A 91 21.58 -2.79 5.52
CA ASP A 91 22.13 -3.77 6.46
C ASP A 91 23.37 -4.50 5.91
N ASP A 92 23.55 -4.53 4.59
CA ASP A 92 24.67 -5.16 3.92
C ASP A 92 25.01 -4.44 2.60
N LEU A 93 26.08 -3.64 2.63
CA LEU A 93 26.53 -2.87 1.46
C LEU A 93 27.11 -3.73 0.34
N THR A 94 27.29 -5.05 0.54
CA THR A 94 27.71 -5.97 -0.52
C THR A 94 26.53 -6.47 -1.35
N LYS A 95 25.30 -6.31 -0.83
CA LYS A 95 24.07 -6.73 -1.51
C LYS A 95 23.45 -5.59 -2.29
N LYS A 96 23.43 -5.73 -3.61
CA LYS A 96 22.71 -4.84 -4.52
C LYS A 96 21.20 -5.01 -4.34
N VAL A 97 20.43 -3.93 -4.39
CA VAL A 97 18.96 -4.02 -4.42
C VAL A 97 18.49 -4.14 -5.86
N ASP A 98 17.74 -5.20 -6.16
CA ASP A 98 17.14 -5.44 -7.47
C ASP A 98 15.72 -4.87 -7.56
N ASP A 99 14.96 -4.97 -6.46
CA ASP A 99 13.61 -4.45 -6.35
C ASP A 99 13.35 -3.82 -4.98
N GLN A 100 12.62 -2.71 -4.96
CA GLN A 100 12.30 -1.97 -3.75
C GLN A 100 10.83 -1.53 -3.72
N PHE A 101 10.13 -1.87 -2.65
CA PHE A 101 8.70 -1.64 -2.50
C PHE A 101 8.35 -0.96 -1.19
N CYS A 102 7.40 -0.02 -1.24
CA CYS A 102 6.70 0.48 -0.06
C CYS A 102 5.48 -0.39 0.19
N VAL A 103 5.32 -0.89 1.41
CA VAL A 103 4.21 -1.75 1.80
C VAL A 103 3.58 -1.34 3.12
N LEU A 104 2.28 -1.57 3.27
CA LEU A 104 1.55 -1.43 4.53
C LEU A 104 1.26 -2.81 5.11
N SER A 105 1.76 -3.08 6.31
CA SER A 105 1.57 -4.37 7.00
C SER A 105 0.33 -4.40 7.89
N GLU A 106 -0.19 -5.60 8.16
CA GLU A 106 -1.32 -5.87 9.06
C GLU A 106 -1.16 -5.35 10.50
N ASN A 107 0.06 -5.04 10.93
CA ASN A 107 0.31 -4.37 12.21
C ASN A 107 0.04 -2.84 12.15
N GLY A 108 -0.23 -2.30 10.96
CA GLY A 108 -0.45 -0.88 10.68
C GLY A 108 0.84 -0.09 10.46
N LYS A 109 1.98 -0.76 10.30
CA LYS A 109 3.28 -0.14 10.05
C LYS A 109 3.62 -0.18 8.57
N ILE A 110 4.37 0.82 8.13
CA ILE A 110 4.85 0.94 6.75
C ILE A 110 6.27 0.39 6.73
N TYR A 111 6.54 -0.47 5.75
CA TYR A 111 7.87 -1.02 5.52
C TYR A 111 8.31 -0.69 4.11
N GLU A 112 9.61 -0.47 3.98
CA GLU A 112 10.33 -0.56 2.73
C GLU A 112 10.98 -1.93 2.66
N ILE A 113 10.58 -2.73 1.67
CA ILE A 113 11.15 -4.05 1.40
C ILE A 113 12.11 -3.92 0.22
N MET A 114 13.34 -4.35 0.43
CA MET A 114 14.41 -4.37 -0.57
C MET A 114 14.80 -5.81 -0.85
N TYR A 115 14.63 -6.26 -2.10
CA TYR A 115 15.03 -7.58 -2.56
C TYR A 115 16.41 -7.55 -3.21
N SER A 116 17.20 -8.56 -2.92
CA SER A 116 18.51 -8.79 -3.50
C SER A 116 18.62 -10.20 -4.03
N PHE A 117 19.27 -10.35 -5.18
CA PHE A 117 19.59 -11.62 -5.79
C PHE A 117 21.10 -11.76 -5.99
N ASP A 118 21.68 -12.85 -5.49
CA ASP A 118 23.12 -13.12 -5.58
C ASP A 118 23.51 -14.11 -6.70
N GLY A 119 22.58 -14.44 -7.59
CA GLY A 119 22.76 -15.45 -8.63
C GLY A 119 22.17 -16.82 -8.27
N PHE A 120 21.81 -17.05 -7.01
CA PHE A 120 21.16 -18.29 -6.57
C PHE A 120 20.04 -18.06 -5.55
N LEU A 121 20.23 -17.14 -4.62
CA LEU A 121 19.32 -16.82 -3.53
C LEU A 121 18.72 -15.44 -3.74
N VAL A 122 17.40 -15.36 -3.65
CA VAL A 122 16.65 -14.11 -3.46
C VAL A 122 16.34 -13.98 -1.98
N ASP A 123 16.69 -12.86 -1.37
CA ASP A 123 16.28 -12.53 -0.01
C ASP A 123 15.87 -11.06 0.11
N SER A 124 15.23 -10.73 1.23
CA SER A 124 14.70 -9.38 1.46
C SER A 124 15.20 -8.76 2.76
N TYR A 125 15.45 -7.46 2.70
CA TYR A 125 15.60 -6.58 3.86
C TYR A 125 14.33 -5.77 4.09
N TRP A 126 13.99 -5.57 5.35
CA TRP A 126 12.74 -4.96 5.77
C TRP A 126 13.06 -3.78 6.68
N ASN A 127 12.87 -2.58 6.16
CA ASN A 127 13.08 -1.35 6.91
C ASN A 127 11.74 -0.73 7.29
N GLU A 128 11.47 -0.57 8.58
CA GLU A 128 10.29 0.18 9.01
C GLU A 128 10.52 1.66 8.73
N ILE A 129 9.57 2.31 8.05
CA ILE A 129 9.64 3.73 7.73
C ILE A 129 8.41 4.46 8.26
N SER A 130 8.60 5.73 8.61
CA SER A 130 7.51 6.62 8.97
C SER A 130 6.65 7.00 7.75
N PRO A 131 5.40 7.43 7.97
CA PRO A 131 4.58 7.98 6.89
C PRO A 131 5.22 9.17 6.17
N ASP A 132 6.01 9.99 6.88
CA ASP A 132 6.71 11.13 6.29
C ASP A 132 7.81 10.68 5.33
N GLU A 133 8.63 9.71 5.74
CA GLU A 133 9.65 9.09 4.89
C GLU A 133 9.03 8.39 3.67
N ALA A 134 7.91 7.68 3.87
CA ALA A 134 7.19 7.03 2.79
C ALA A 134 6.69 8.05 1.75
N MET A 135 6.03 9.12 2.19
CA MET A 135 5.58 10.20 1.31
C MET A 135 6.74 10.91 0.61
N SER A 136 7.85 11.14 1.31
CA SER A 136 9.01 11.82 0.74
C SER A 136 9.71 11.00 -0.34
N ARG A 137 9.66 9.66 -0.26
CA ARG A 137 10.35 8.76 -1.19
C ARG A 137 9.47 8.29 -2.34
N TYR A 138 8.19 8.01 -2.06
CA TYR A 138 7.28 7.38 -3.02
C TYR A 138 6.17 8.32 -3.51
N GLY A 139 6.09 9.54 -2.98
CA GLY A 139 5.12 10.54 -3.42
C GLY A 139 3.70 10.29 -2.93
N ALA A 140 2.74 11.02 -3.50
CA ALA A 140 1.31 10.93 -3.16
C ALA A 140 0.64 9.70 -3.77
N GLU A 141 1.31 9.03 -4.70
CA GLU A 141 0.88 7.83 -5.40
C GLU A 141 0.58 6.68 -4.42
N ILE A 142 1.31 6.59 -3.30
CA ILE A 142 1.04 5.58 -2.27
C ILE A 142 -0.32 5.76 -1.57
N LEU A 143 -0.83 7.00 -1.49
CA LEU A 143 -2.18 7.28 -0.98
C LEU A 143 -3.22 6.73 -1.95
N PHE A 144 -2.99 6.93 -3.25
CA PHE A 144 -3.85 6.40 -4.30
C PHE A 144 -3.88 4.87 -4.28
N MET A 145 -2.72 4.23 -4.17
CA MET A 145 -2.64 2.77 -4.14
C MET A 145 -3.30 2.16 -2.90
N LEU A 146 -3.13 2.79 -1.72
CA LEU A 146 -3.85 2.39 -0.52
C LEU A 146 -5.36 2.53 -0.70
N TYR A 147 -5.81 3.68 -1.23
CA TYR A 147 -7.23 3.90 -1.51
C TYR A 147 -7.77 2.83 -2.48
N HIS A 148 -7.06 2.60 -3.59
CA HIS A 148 -7.47 1.68 -4.63
C HIS A 148 -7.65 0.25 -4.08
N SER A 149 -6.70 -0.20 -3.26
CA SER A 149 -6.76 -1.50 -2.59
C SER A 149 -8.00 -1.63 -1.68
N LEU A 150 -8.35 -0.57 -0.94
CA LEU A 150 -9.54 -0.55 -0.10
C LEU A 150 -10.84 -0.52 -0.92
N HIS A 151 -10.84 0.25 -2.00
CA HIS A 151 -11.99 0.41 -2.87
C HIS A 151 -12.32 -0.88 -3.63
N ASP A 152 -11.32 -1.59 -4.14
CA ASP A 152 -11.51 -2.87 -4.82
C ASP A 152 -12.06 -3.95 -3.87
N TYR A 153 -11.64 -3.91 -2.61
CA TYR A 153 -12.26 -4.75 -1.58
C TYR A 153 -13.73 -4.41 -1.36
N LEU A 154 -14.08 -3.12 -1.26
CA LEU A 154 -15.46 -2.68 -1.05
C LEU A 154 -16.38 -3.04 -2.22
N LYS A 155 -15.90 -2.94 -3.48
CA LYS A 155 -16.62 -3.45 -4.66
C LYS A 155 -16.94 -4.94 -4.55
N GLY A 156 -16.01 -5.72 -4.01
CA GLY A 156 -16.25 -7.14 -3.69
C GLY A 156 -17.32 -7.36 -2.61
N GLN A 157 -17.76 -6.31 -1.91
CA GLN A 157 -18.74 -6.35 -0.84
C GLN A 157 -20.04 -5.60 -1.16
N ASP A 158 -20.30 -5.24 -2.42
CA ASP A 158 -21.49 -4.48 -2.83
C ASP A 158 -22.80 -5.12 -2.35
N GLU A 159 -22.89 -6.46 -2.36
CA GLU A 159 -24.05 -7.19 -1.84
C GLU A 159 -24.21 -7.06 -0.32
N LEU A 160 -23.11 -7.13 0.43
CA LEU A 160 -23.11 -6.98 1.90
C LEU A 160 -23.49 -5.54 2.30
N ILE A 161 -22.92 -4.55 1.60
CA ILE A 161 -23.23 -3.13 1.83
C ILE A 161 -24.71 -2.87 1.51
N SER A 162 -25.22 -3.44 0.42
CA SER A 162 -26.64 -3.35 0.05
C SER A 162 -27.54 -3.96 1.11
N ALA A 163 -27.21 -5.15 1.62
CA ALA A 163 -27.96 -5.82 2.69
C ALA A 163 -27.96 -5.02 4.00
N LEU A 164 -26.81 -4.43 4.37
CA LEU A 164 -26.70 -3.58 5.57
C LEU A 164 -27.55 -2.32 5.43
N LYS A 165 -27.57 -1.70 4.24
CA LYS A 165 -28.39 -0.52 3.96
C LYS A 165 -29.88 -0.83 4.08
N VAL A 166 -30.35 -1.94 3.52
CA VAL A 166 -31.75 -2.41 3.70
C VAL A 166 -32.08 -2.59 5.18
N THR A 167 -31.15 -3.18 5.94
CA THR A 167 -31.33 -3.40 7.39
C THR A 167 -31.42 -2.07 8.16
N LEU A 168 -30.56 -1.10 7.84
CA LEU A 168 -30.58 0.23 8.46
C LEU A 168 -31.82 1.05 8.06
N ASP A 169 -32.27 0.95 6.81
CA ASP A 169 -33.50 1.58 6.34
C ASP A 169 -34.72 1.02 7.08
N PHE A 170 -34.74 -0.30 7.31
CA PHE A 170 -35.77 -0.98 8.12
C PHE A 170 -35.76 -0.51 9.58
N ILE A 171 -34.60 -0.47 10.23
CA ILE A 171 -34.47 -0.04 11.64
C ILE A 171 -34.79 1.46 11.81
N SER A 172 -34.41 2.30 10.84
CA SER A 172 -34.61 3.75 10.90
C SER A 172 -36.02 4.19 10.48
N GLY A 173 -36.90 3.26 10.12
CA GLY A 173 -38.27 3.55 9.68
C GLY A 173 -38.33 4.32 8.35
N ARG A 174 -37.23 4.36 7.59
CA ARG A 174 -37.18 4.90 6.23
C ARG A 174 -37.61 3.81 5.26
N GLU A 175 -38.84 3.35 5.37
CA GLU A 175 -39.42 2.49 4.34
C GLU A 175 -39.53 3.30 3.05
N LYS A 176 -38.78 2.91 2.02
CA LYS A 176 -39.07 3.37 0.66
C LYS A 176 -40.43 2.81 0.26
N LYS A 177 -41.43 3.69 0.17
CA LYS A 177 -42.56 3.49 -0.75
C LYS A 177 -42.06 3.52 -2.20
#